data_AF-A0A938UL02-F1
#
_entry.id   AF-A0A938UL02-F1
#
_cell.length_a   1.000
_cell.length_b   1.000
_cell.length_c   1.000
_cell.angle_alpha   90.00
_cell.angle_beta   90.00
_cell.angle_gamma   90.00
#
_symmetry.space_group_name_H-M   'P 1'
#
loop_
_entity.id
_entity.type
_entity.pdbx_description
1 polymer ?
#
loop_
_entity_poly.entity_id
_entity_poly.type
_entity_poly.pdbx_seq_one_letter_code
_entity_poly.pdbx_strand_id
1 'polypeptide(L)'
;DPARDRIAYADLEELDKWALMRLNQLVRRVVGSYGRYEFHTVFHSITNFCIVDMSAVYLDILKDRLYCSAAGDATRRKAQSALHEILHALLRLLAPILAFTTEEAWQFLPGDKEESVHLARFPEPDARYDNAELDARWEKLLQVREQVLKQLELARERKEIGNSLEAHVTITAGGEVFELLSSCAAALADMLIVSGVDLAQADGDATFSAVIKRAEGAKCQRCWKYHSNDHPELCTRCAQAVGSGNA
;
A
#
# COMPACT_ATOMS: atom_id res chain seq x y z
N ASP A 1 0.27 -12.94 -15.93
CA ASP A 1 -0.11 -12.44 -17.26
C ASP A 1 -1.32 -11.51 -17.10
N PRO A 2 -1.18 -10.20 -17.34
CA PRO A 2 -2.31 -9.27 -17.24
C PRO A 2 -3.53 -9.65 -18.07
N ALA A 3 -3.37 -10.35 -19.20
CA ALA A 3 -4.52 -10.80 -20.01
C ALA A 3 -5.35 -11.89 -19.32
N ARG A 4 -4.75 -12.61 -18.36
CA ARG A 4 -5.38 -13.76 -17.68
C ARG A 4 -5.67 -13.52 -16.20
N ASP A 5 -4.79 -12.79 -15.52
CA ASP A 5 -4.78 -12.68 -14.05
C ASP A 5 -5.35 -11.34 -13.56
N ARG A 6 -5.73 -10.43 -14.47
CA ARG A 6 -6.20 -9.09 -14.11
C ARG A 6 -7.53 -9.16 -13.38
N ILE A 7 -7.60 -8.45 -12.26
CA ILE A 7 -8.78 -8.31 -11.42
C ILE A 7 -9.48 -6.98 -11.72
N ALA A 8 -10.82 -7.01 -11.75
CA ALA A 8 -11.62 -5.80 -11.95
C ALA A 8 -11.53 -4.86 -10.75
N TYR A 9 -11.65 -3.56 -11.00
CA TYR A 9 -11.54 -2.52 -9.95
C TYR A 9 -12.46 -2.78 -8.75
N ALA A 10 -13.71 -3.22 -9.00
CA ALA A 10 -14.69 -3.49 -7.95
C ALA A 10 -14.21 -4.55 -6.94
N ASP A 11 -13.40 -5.51 -7.39
CA ASP A 11 -12.94 -6.66 -6.60
C ASP A 11 -11.56 -6.44 -5.94
N LEU A 12 -10.93 -5.29 -6.20
CA LEU A 12 -9.65 -4.92 -5.59
C LEU A 12 -9.80 -4.63 -4.08
N GLU A 13 -8.69 -4.79 -3.36
CA GLU A 13 -8.61 -4.38 -1.95
C GLU A 13 -8.69 -2.86 -1.82
N GLU A 14 -9.12 -2.37 -0.66
CA GLU A 14 -9.28 -0.94 -0.41
C GLU A 14 -7.97 -0.15 -0.65
N LEU A 15 -6.83 -0.68 -0.20
CA LEU A 15 -5.50 -0.10 -0.42
C LEU A 15 -5.16 0.03 -1.93
N ASP A 16 -5.54 -0.96 -2.73
CA ASP A 16 -5.31 -0.96 -4.19
C ASP A 16 -6.20 0.08 -4.88
N LYS A 17 -7.46 0.16 -4.43
CA LYS A 17 -8.42 1.18 -4.91
C LYS A 17 -7.95 2.59 -4.58
N TRP A 18 -7.41 2.79 -3.37
CA TRP A 18 -6.83 4.05 -2.96
C TRP A 18 -5.65 4.44 -3.86
N ALA A 19 -4.70 3.53 -4.11
CA ALA A 19 -3.56 3.81 -4.98
C ALA A 19 -3.97 4.18 -6.42
N LEU A 20 -4.99 3.52 -6.97
CA LEU A 20 -5.55 3.87 -8.29
C LEU A 20 -6.29 5.20 -8.31
N MET A 21 -6.98 5.56 -7.22
CA MET A 21 -7.58 6.89 -7.07
C MET A 21 -6.50 7.98 -7.04
N ARG A 22 -5.40 7.78 -6.29
CA ARG A 22 -4.24 8.69 -6.28
C ARG A 22 -3.60 8.84 -7.65
N LEU A 23 -3.46 7.72 -8.39
CA LEU A 23 -3.02 7.74 -9.77
C LEU A 23 -3.96 8.58 -10.65
N ASN A 24 -5.28 8.43 -10.50
CA ASN A 24 -6.27 9.17 -11.27
C ASN A 24 -6.17 10.68 -11.05
N GLN A 25 -5.95 11.09 -9.80
CA GLN A 25 -5.69 12.49 -9.43
C GLN A 25 -4.37 12.99 -10.05
N LEU A 26 -3.31 12.17 -10.05
CA LEU A 26 -2.04 12.49 -10.70
C LEU A 26 -2.24 12.70 -12.21
N VAL A 27 -2.94 11.79 -12.89
CA VAL A 27 -3.19 11.85 -14.34
C VAL A 27 -3.82 13.19 -14.72
N ARG A 28 -4.91 13.59 -14.04
CA ARG A 28 -5.56 14.90 -14.27
C ARG A 28 -4.61 16.06 -14.13
N ARG A 29 -3.85 16.07 -13.03
CA ARG A 29 -2.93 17.17 -12.71
C ARG A 29 -1.80 17.26 -13.72
N VAL A 30 -1.15 16.15 -14.03
CA VAL A 30 0.03 16.10 -14.92
C VAL A 30 -0.38 16.41 -16.36
N VAL A 31 -1.41 15.75 -16.89
CA VAL A 31 -1.88 15.99 -18.27
C VAL A 31 -2.33 17.44 -18.42
N GLY A 32 -3.06 17.98 -17.43
CA GLY A 32 -3.46 19.39 -17.42
C GLY A 32 -2.26 20.35 -17.38
N SER A 33 -1.24 20.07 -16.57
CA SER A 33 -0.03 20.89 -16.50
C SER A 33 0.83 20.81 -17.75
N TYR A 34 0.91 19.66 -18.44
CA TYR A 34 1.52 19.58 -19.77
C TYR A 34 0.82 20.51 -20.76
N GLY A 35 -0.52 20.52 -20.78
CA GLY A 35 -1.30 21.41 -21.64
C GLY A 35 -1.09 22.91 -21.38
N ARG A 36 -0.63 23.28 -20.19
CA ARG A 36 -0.28 24.66 -19.80
C ARG A 36 1.22 24.95 -19.79
N TYR A 37 2.05 24.01 -20.22
CA TYR A 37 3.52 24.12 -20.18
C TYR A 37 4.11 24.32 -18.76
N GLU A 38 3.41 23.86 -17.73
CA GLU A 38 3.83 23.94 -16.32
C GLU A 38 4.71 22.75 -15.93
N PHE A 39 5.86 22.58 -16.60
CA PHE A 39 6.71 21.39 -16.41
C PHE A 39 7.24 21.20 -14.98
N HIS A 40 7.44 22.30 -14.24
CA HIS A 40 7.78 22.25 -12.82
C HIS A 40 6.68 21.55 -12.00
N THR A 41 5.41 21.81 -12.31
CA THR A 41 4.27 21.16 -11.65
C THR A 41 4.21 19.68 -12.02
N VAL A 42 4.50 19.33 -13.27
CA VAL A 42 4.60 17.92 -13.69
C VAL A 42 5.66 17.18 -12.86
N PHE A 43 6.88 17.72 -12.82
CA PHE A 43 8.00 17.13 -12.09
C PHE A 43 7.67 16.93 -10.60
N HIS A 44 7.18 17.97 -9.93
CA HIS A 44 6.84 17.89 -8.51
C HIS A 44 5.67 16.93 -8.24
N SER A 45 4.64 16.90 -9.11
CA SER A 45 3.48 16.04 -8.92
C SER A 45 3.85 14.56 -9.04
N ILE A 46 4.63 14.20 -10.07
CA ILE A 46 5.08 12.82 -10.26
C ILE A 46 6.04 12.41 -9.13
N THR A 47 7.01 13.28 -8.79
CA THR A 47 7.95 13.00 -7.70
C THR A 47 7.24 12.79 -6.37
N ASN A 48 6.27 13.65 -6.04
CA ASN A 48 5.46 13.51 -4.83
C ASN A 48 4.66 12.21 -4.82
N PHE A 49 4.02 11.85 -5.94
CA PHE A 49 3.30 10.59 -6.07
C PHE A 49 4.21 9.38 -5.85
N CYS A 50 5.39 9.36 -6.46
CA CYS A 50 6.34 8.27 -6.29
C CYS A 50 6.86 8.16 -4.85
N ILE A 51 7.14 9.28 -4.18
CA ILE A 51 7.72 9.28 -2.84
C ILE A 51 6.65 9.04 -1.76
N VAL A 52 5.59 9.85 -1.76
CA VAL A 52 4.60 9.90 -0.69
C VAL A 52 3.55 8.81 -0.86
N ASP A 53 2.88 8.76 -2.01
CA ASP A 53 1.77 7.83 -2.21
C ASP A 53 2.28 6.40 -2.45
N MET A 54 3.28 6.25 -3.33
CA MET A 54 3.78 4.92 -3.71
C MET A 54 4.81 4.39 -2.72
N SER A 55 5.96 5.04 -2.55
CA SER A 55 7.07 4.48 -1.77
C SER A 55 6.76 4.41 -0.27
N ALA A 56 6.31 5.51 0.35
CA ALA A 56 6.13 5.61 1.80
C ALA A 56 4.85 4.93 2.33
N VAL A 57 3.87 4.67 1.47
CA VAL A 57 2.56 4.11 1.84
C VAL A 57 2.28 2.83 1.06
N TYR A 58 1.92 2.93 -0.22
CA TYR A 58 1.37 1.80 -0.97
C TYR A 58 2.34 0.62 -1.04
N LEU A 59 3.53 0.82 -1.61
CA LEU A 59 4.53 -0.22 -1.82
C LEU A 59 5.08 -0.75 -0.50
N ASP A 60 5.19 0.08 0.54
CA ASP A 60 5.72 -0.35 1.83
C ASP A 60 4.77 -1.31 2.55
N ILE A 61 3.47 -0.96 2.61
CA ILE A 61 2.42 -1.84 3.13
C ILE A 61 2.31 -3.12 2.28
N LEU A 62 2.49 -2.97 0.96
CA LEU A 62 2.20 -4.04 0.00
C LEU A 62 3.24 -5.18 -0.03
N LYS A 63 4.48 -4.94 0.44
CA LYS A 63 5.59 -5.91 0.38
C LYS A 63 5.20 -7.28 0.92
N ASP A 64 4.51 -7.33 2.06
CA ASP A 64 4.15 -8.59 2.71
C ASP A 64 3.27 -9.45 1.80
N ARG A 65 2.25 -8.86 1.17
CA ARG A 65 1.37 -9.54 0.22
C ARG A 65 2.08 -9.98 -1.06
N LEU A 66 3.00 -9.16 -1.58
CA LEU A 66 3.73 -9.50 -2.81
C LEU A 66 4.76 -10.62 -2.60
N TYR A 67 5.44 -10.61 -1.45
CA TYR A 67 6.58 -11.49 -1.19
C TYR A 67 6.17 -12.79 -0.49
N CYS A 68 5.14 -12.74 0.36
CA CYS A 68 4.79 -13.86 1.23
C CYS A 68 3.58 -14.66 0.74
N SER A 69 2.67 -14.07 -0.05
CA SER A 69 1.53 -14.80 -0.62
C SER A 69 1.97 -15.76 -1.73
N ALA A 70 1.21 -16.84 -1.92
CA ALA A 70 1.43 -17.81 -2.99
C ALA A 70 1.32 -17.14 -4.38
N ALA A 71 1.94 -17.73 -5.40
CA ALA A 71 1.94 -17.16 -6.76
C ALA A 71 0.53 -17.00 -7.37
N GLY A 72 -0.38 -17.93 -7.07
CA GLY A 72 -1.78 -17.89 -7.49
C GLY A 72 -2.73 -17.20 -6.51
N ASP A 73 -2.21 -16.60 -5.43
CA ASP A 73 -3.05 -16.02 -4.38
C ASP A 73 -3.88 -14.82 -4.90
N ALA A 74 -5.18 -14.83 -4.61
CA ALA A 74 -6.10 -13.81 -5.11
C ALA A 74 -5.71 -12.40 -4.64
N THR A 75 -5.29 -12.24 -3.38
CA THR A 75 -4.89 -10.93 -2.85
C THR A 75 -3.62 -10.42 -3.55
N ARG A 76 -2.68 -11.30 -3.88
CA ARG A 76 -1.50 -10.96 -4.69
C ARG A 76 -1.89 -10.54 -6.11
N ARG A 77 -2.90 -11.17 -6.73
CA ARG A 77 -3.37 -10.78 -8.07
C ARG A 77 -4.09 -9.44 -8.09
N LYS A 78 -4.84 -9.11 -7.03
CA LYS A 78 -5.41 -7.76 -6.84
C LYS A 78 -4.31 -6.69 -6.83
N ALA A 79 -3.25 -6.91 -6.03
CA ALA A 79 -2.07 -6.03 -5.99
C ALA A 79 -1.42 -5.82 -7.36
N GLN A 80 -1.16 -6.93 -8.07
CA GLN A 80 -0.49 -6.90 -9.37
C GLN A 80 -1.33 -6.19 -10.43
N SER A 81 -2.66 -6.30 -10.35
CA SER A 81 -3.57 -5.61 -11.26
C SER A 81 -3.46 -4.08 -11.07
N ALA A 82 -3.48 -3.60 -9.82
CA ALA A 82 -3.29 -2.18 -9.54
C ALA A 82 -1.88 -1.68 -9.89
N LEU A 83 -0.83 -2.45 -9.55
CA LEU A 83 0.56 -2.11 -9.90
C LEU A 83 0.79 -2.01 -11.41
N HIS A 84 0.19 -2.91 -12.18
CA HIS A 84 0.29 -2.88 -13.63
C HIS A 84 -0.31 -1.59 -14.21
N GLU A 85 -1.50 -1.21 -13.76
CA GLU A 85 -2.15 0.05 -14.16
C GLU A 85 -1.32 1.28 -13.76
N ILE A 86 -0.82 1.31 -12.53
CA ILE A 86 0.04 2.39 -12.02
C ILE A 86 1.30 2.52 -12.86
N LEU A 87 2.02 1.43 -13.09
CA LEU A 87 3.25 1.44 -13.88
C LEU A 87 2.98 1.85 -15.33
N HIS A 88 1.95 1.29 -15.96
CA HIS A 88 1.57 1.60 -17.33
C HIS A 88 1.23 3.08 -17.52
N ALA A 89 0.46 3.68 -16.60
CA ALA A 89 0.18 5.12 -16.63
C ALA A 89 1.41 5.98 -16.32
N LEU A 90 2.20 5.61 -15.30
CA LEU A 90 3.37 6.37 -14.87
C LEU A 90 4.43 6.46 -15.97
N LEU A 91 4.71 5.38 -16.69
CA LEU A 91 5.65 5.38 -17.82
C LEU A 91 5.23 6.35 -18.92
N ARG A 92 3.94 6.38 -19.28
CA ARG A 92 3.39 7.30 -20.28
C ARG A 92 3.43 8.76 -19.81
N LEU A 93 3.19 9.02 -18.53
CA LEU A 93 3.30 10.37 -17.95
C LEU A 93 4.76 10.87 -17.90
N LEU A 94 5.72 9.97 -17.67
CA LEU A 94 7.15 10.30 -17.58
C LEU A 94 7.86 10.38 -18.93
N ALA A 95 7.32 9.76 -19.99
CA ALA A 95 7.98 9.63 -21.28
C ALA A 95 8.51 10.94 -21.89
N PRO A 96 7.82 12.09 -21.77
CA PRO A 96 8.33 13.36 -22.28
C PRO A 96 9.56 13.91 -21.52
N ILE A 97 9.86 13.41 -20.32
CA ILE A 97 10.96 13.88 -19.47
C ILE A 97 12.11 12.85 -19.47
N LEU A 98 11.78 11.56 -19.33
CA LEU A 98 12.75 10.47 -19.14
C LEU A 98 12.75 9.50 -20.32
N ALA A 99 12.90 10.03 -21.54
CA ALA A 99 12.60 9.31 -22.78
C ALA A 99 13.23 7.92 -22.90
N PHE A 100 14.52 7.78 -22.54
CA PHE A 100 15.22 6.50 -22.61
C PHE A 100 14.82 5.55 -21.49
N THR A 101 14.72 6.04 -20.26
CA THR A 101 14.38 5.22 -19.08
C THR A 101 12.97 4.66 -19.19
N THR A 102 12.01 5.47 -19.66
CA THR A 102 10.64 5.00 -19.85
C THR A 102 10.53 4.02 -21.01
N GLU A 103 11.31 4.22 -22.09
CA GLU A 103 11.34 3.28 -23.22
C GLU A 103 11.89 1.92 -22.78
N GLU A 104 13.02 1.90 -22.06
CA GLU A 104 13.60 0.67 -21.51
C GLU A 104 12.59 -0.06 -20.60
N ALA A 105 12.00 0.66 -19.64
CA ALA A 105 11.01 0.07 -18.73
C ALA A 105 9.74 -0.40 -19.46
N TRP A 106 9.32 0.29 -20.52
CA TRP A 106 8.18 -0.09 -21.35
C TRP A 106 8.40 -1.47 -21.98
N GLN A 107 9.58 -1.76 -22.50
CA GLN A 107 9.88 -3.06 -23.12
C GLN A 107 9.64 -4.24 -22.16
N PHE A 108 9.82 -4.05 -20.85
CA PHE A 108 9.58 -5.07 -19.82
C PHE A 108 8.13 -5.11 -19.29
N LEU A 109 7.29 -4.14 -19.64
CA LEU A 109 5.91 -4.08 -19.17
C LEU A 109 5.08 -5.20 -19.85
N PRO A 110 4.49 -6.15 -19.12
CA PRO A 110 3.72 -7.22 -19.76
C PRO A 110 2.35 -6.72 -20.24
N GLY A 111 1.74 -7.46 -21.18
CA GLY A 111 0.40 -7.17 -21.71
C GLY A 111 0.43 -6.50 -23.08
N ASP A 112 -0.78 -6.21 -23.58
CA ASP A 112 -0.98 -5.52 -24.85
C ASP A 112 -0.65 -4.03 -24.70
N LYS A 113 0.22 -3.53 -25.56
CA LYS A 113 0.77 -2.17 -25.54
C LYS A 113 1.43 -1.84 -26.88
N GLU A 114 1.58 -0.56 -27.17
CA GLU A 114 2.32 -0.07 -28.33
C GLU A 114 3.80 -0.52 -28.27
N GLU A 115 4.46 -0.57 -29.43
CA GLU A 115 5.87 -1.00 -29.53
C GLU A 115 6.82 -0.12 -28.69
N SER A 116 6.51 1.18 -28.60
CA SER A 116 7.26 2.17 -27.84
C SER A 116 6.31 3.03 -27.04
N VAL A 117 6.73 3.46 -25.84
CA VAL A 117 5.95 4.38 -25.01
C VAL A 117 5.72 5.72 -25.72
N HIS A 118 6.62 6.09 -26.64
CA HIS A 118 6.53 7.32 -27.43
C HIS A 118 5.48 7.27 -28.54
N LEU A 119 4.91 6.09 -28.81
CA LEU A 119 3.77 5.90 -29.69
C LEU A 119 2.44 5.81 -28.92
N ALA A 120 2.51 5.67 -27.60
CA ALA A 120 1.33 5.58 -26.74
C ALA A 120 0.75 6.98 -26.44
N ARG A 121 -0.57 7.04 -26.24
CA ARG A 121 -1.24 8.25 -25.77
C ARG A 121 -1.06 8.43 -24.27
N PHE A 122 -1.12 9.68 -23.79
CA PHE A 122 -1.25 9.93 -22.36
C PHE A 122 -2.46 9.17 -21.77
N PRO A 123 -2.37 8.71 -20.51
CA PRO A 123 -3.52 8.14 -19.83
C PRO A 123 -4.63 9.18 -19.70
N GLU A 124 -5.86 8.72 -19.83
CA GLU A 124 -7.06 9.51 -19.55
C GLU A 124 -7.55 9.20 -18.13
N PRO A 125 -8.13 10.19 -17.42
CA PRO A 125 -8.76 9.94 -16.14
C PRO A 125 -9.93 8.96 -16.26
N ASP A 126 -10.03 8.02 -15.32
CA ASP A 126 -11.08 7.02 -15.26
C ASP A 126 -12.06 7.34 -14.14
N ALA A 127 -13.34 7.57 -14.49
CA ALA A 127 -14.38 7.89 -13.53
C ALA A 127 -14.61 6.78 -12.49
N ARG A 128 -14.25 5.53 -12.80
CA ARG A 128 -14.35 4.40 -11.85
C ARG A 128 -13.45 4.59 -10.64
N TYR A 129 -12.36 5.34 -10.77
CA TYR A 129 -11.41 5.59 -9.69
C TYR A 129 -11.76 6.83 -8.86
N ASP A 130 -12.82 7.57 -9.22
CA ASP A 130 -13.27 8.73 -8.46
C ASP A 130 -14.10 8.29 -7.26
N ASN A 131 -13.53 8.46 -6.07
CA ASN A 131 -14.19 8.08 -4.84
C ASN A 131 -13.84 9.07 -3.71
N ALA A 132 -14.64 10.13 -3.59
CA ALA A 132 -14.43 11.17 -2.58
C ALA A 132 -14.55 10.64 -1.14
N GLU A 133 -15.39 9.64 -0.92
CA GLU A 133 -15.53 8.99 0.39
C GLU A 133 -14.25 8.22 0.75
N LEU A 134 -13.69 7.47 -0.21
CA LEU A 134 -12.42 6.77 -0.02
C LEU A 134 -11.26 7.75 0.23
N ASP A 135 -11.22 8.89 -0.46
CA ASP A 135 -10.21 9.92 -0.25
C ASP A 135 -10.26 10.49 1.17
N ALA A 136 -11.45 10.93 1.61
CA ALA A 136 -11.65 11.46 2.96
C ALA A 136 -11.36 10.39 4.05
N ARG A 137 -11.73 9.13 3.78
CA ARG A 137 -11.44 8.00 4.66
C ARG A 137 -9.93 7.76 4.79
N TRP A 138 -9.20 7.73 3.69
CA TRP A 138 -7.75 7.49 3.70
C TRP A 138 -6.96 8.67 4.25
N GLU A 139 -7.44 9.90 4.09
CA GLU A 139 -6.85 11.06 4.76
C GLU A 139 -6.84 10.86 6.29
N LYS A 140 -7.97 10.43 6.87
CA LYS A 140 -8.06 10.11 8.30
C LYS A 140 -7.19 8.92 8.70
N LEU A 141 -7.15 7.85 7.89
CA LEU A 141 -6.30 6.68 8.16
C LEU A 141 -4.80 7.03 8.13
N LEU A 142 -4.37 7.87 7.21
CA LEU A 142 -2.99 8.32 7.10
C LEU A 142 -2.58 9.20 8.29
N GLN A 143 -3.49 10.05 8.80
CA GLN A 143 -3.25 10.81 10.03
C GLN A 143 -3.05 9.90 11.25
N VAL A 144 -3.85 8.82 11.35
CA VAL A 144 -3.64 7.81 12.41
C VAL A 144 -2.30 7.09 12.21
N ARG A 145 -1.99 6.67 10.98
CA ARG A 145 -0.72 6.00 10.64
C ARG A 145 0.47 6.86 11.04
N GLU A 146 0.47 8.15 10.74
CA GLU A 146 1.54 9.08 11.12
C GLU A 146 1.76 9.10 12.64
N GLN A 147 0.67 9.19 13.42
CA GLN A 147 0.75 9.20 14.88
C GLN A 147 1.31 7.89 15.45
N VAL A 148 0.91 6.74 14.88
CA VAL A 148 1.45 5.43 15.30
C VAL A 148 2.91 5.28 14.89
N LEU A 149 3.29 5.69 13.68
CA LEU A 149 4.69 5.64 13.22
C LEU A 149 5.62 6.45 14.12
N LYS A 150 5.16 7.60 14.61
CA LYS A 150 5.88 8.39 15.62
C LYS A 150 6.11 7.60 16.91
N GLN A 151 5.10 6.89 17.40
CA GLN A 151 5.24 6.05 18.61
C GLN A 151 6.16 4.85 18.38
N LEU A 152 6.11 4.23 17.21
CA LEU A 152 7.03 3.16 16.81
C LEU A 152 8.48 3.65 16.79
N GLU A 153 8.73 4.86 16.29
CA GLU A 153 10.08 5.43 16.29
C GLU A 153 10.59 5.70 17.70
N LEU A 154 9.77 6.28 18.58
CA LEU A 154 10.12 6.47 19.98
C LEU A 154 10.42 5.13 20.69
N ALA A 155 9.68 4.06 20.37
CA ALA A 155 9.94 2.73 20.90
C ALA A 155 11.28 2.14 20.42
N ARG A 156 11.68 2.42 19.17
CA ARG A 156 13.01 2.05 18.65
C ARG A 156 14.12 2.81 19.34
N GLU A 157 13.96 4.11 19.55
CA GLU A 157 14.93 4.94 20.29
C GLU A 157 15.13 4.43 21.73
N ARG A 158 14.03 3.99 22.38
CA ARG A 158 14.07 3.36 23.71
C ARG A 158 14.58 1.90 23.69
N LYS A 159 14.88 1.34 22.51
CA LYS A 159 15.35 -0.05 22.30
C LYS A 159 14.34 -1.10 22.75
N GLU A 160 13.05 -0.77 22.76
CA GLU A 160 11.96 -1.71 23.09
C GLU A 160 11.70 -2.67 21.92
N ILE A 161 11.91 -2.20 20.69
CA ILE A 161 11.80 -2.96 19.44
C ILE A 161 12.95 -2.61 18.49
N GLY A 162 13.37 -3.56 17.65
CA GLY A 162 14.36 -3.30 16.59
C GLY A 162 13.77 -2.78 15.27
N ASN A 163 12.60 -3.29 14.90
CA ASN A 163 11.86 -2.89 13.70
C ASN A 163 10.34 -2.93 13.97
N SER A 164 9.51 -2.38 13.07
CA SER A 164 8.06 -2.31 13.31
C SER A 164 7.37 -3.67 13.38
N LEU A 165 7.87 -4.70 12.68
CA LEU A 165 7.30 -6.04 12.75
C LEU A 165 7.53 -6.70 14.11
N GLU A 166 8.44 -6.20 14.95
CA GLU A 166 8.55 -6.64 16.35
C GLU A 166 7.47 -6.03 17.26
N ALA A 167 6.63 -5.13 16.75
CA ALA A 167 5.65 -4.42 17.56
C ALA A 167 4.27 -5.08 17.55
N HIS A 168 3.60 -4.99 18.70
CA HIS A 168 2.16 -5.09 18.86
C HIS A 168 1.66 -3.75 19.37
N VAL A 169 0.67 -3.17 18.68
CA VAL A 169 0.20 -1.80 18.94
C VAL A 169 -1.18 -1.85 19.56
N THR A 170 -1.34 -1.28 20.75
CA THR A 170 -2.68 -1.01 21.29
C THR A 170 -3.06 0.42 20.95
N ILE A 171 -4.06 0.59 20.10
CA ILE A 171 -4.62 1.89 19.73
C ILE A 171 -5.86 2.12 20.58
N THR A 172 -5.88 3.21 21.31
CA THR A 172 -7.07 3.69 22.01
C THR A 172 -7.58 4.93 21.27
N ALA A 173 -8.85 4.91 20.87
CA ALA A 173 -9.48 6.01 20.14
C ALA A 173 -10.93 6.22 20.60
N GLY A 174 -11.45 7.45 20.48
CA GLY A 174 -12.85 7.80 20.70
C GLY A 174 -13.57 8.21 19.40
N GLY A 175 -14.88 8.39 19.49
CA GLY A 175 -15.73 8.98 18.45
C GLY A 175 -15.54 8.37 17.05
N GLU A 176 -15.52 9.23 16.03
CA GLU A 176 -15.40 8.83 14.62
C GLU A 176 -14.10 8.07 14.30
N VAL A 177 -13.01 8.31 15.04
CA VAL A 177 -11.72 7.64 14.78
C VAL A 177 -11.82 6.18 15.21
N PHE A 178 -12.46 5.89 16.34
CA PHE A 178 -12.69 4.51 16.77
C PHE A 178 -13.55 3.75 15.77
N GLU A 179 -14.64 4.35 15.29
CA GLU A 179 -15.52 3.73 14.28
C GLU A 179 -14.78 3.46 12.96
N LEU A 180 -13.98 4.44 12.51
CA LEU A 180 -13.13 4.28 11.34
C LEU A 180 -12.18 3.08 11.47
N LEU A 181 -11.41 3.02 12.57
CA LEU A 181 -10.44 1.96 12.80
C LEU A 181 -11.11 0.60 13.00
N SER A 182 -12.26 0.57 13.68
CA SER A 182 -13.07 -0.65 13.87
C SER A 182 -13.52 -1.22 12.54
N SER A 183 -13.94 -0.36 11.60
CA SER A 183 -14.40 -0.79 10.27
C SER A 183 -13.31 -1.45 9.41
N CYS A 184 -12.03 -1.26 9.74
CA CYS A 184 -10.89 -1.85 9.02
C CYS A 184 -9.92 -2.61 9.94
N ALA A 185 -10.37 -3.08 11.11
CA ALA A 185 -9.52 -3.67 12.15
C ALA A 185 -8.59 -4.78 11.62
N ALA A 186 -9.10 -5.64 10.72
CA ALA A 186 -8.32 -6.73 10.13
C ALA A 186 -7.14 -6.26 9.25
N ALA A 187 -7.20 -5.06 8.70
CA ALA A 187 -6.16 -4.49 7.83
C ALA A 187 -5.17 -3.58 8.58
N LEU A 188 -5.45 -3.22 9.84
CA LEU A 188 -4.63 -2.25 10.58
C LEU A 188 -3.19 -2.70 10.79
N ALA A 189 -2.97 -3.98 11.11
CA ALA A 189 -1.63 -4.51 11.32
C ALA A 189 -0.78 -4.43 10.04
N ASP A 190 -1.39 -4.69 8.87
CA ASP A 190 -0.73 -4.55 7.58
C ASP A 190 -0.46 -3.07 7.25
N MET A 191 -1.46 -2.21 7.43
CA MET A 191 -1.35 -0.76 7.19
C MET A 191 -0.24 -0.09 8.01
N LEU A 192 -0.07 -0.55 9.25
CA LEU A 192 0.93 -0.05 10.20
C LEU A 192 2.26 -0.82 10.13
N ILE A 193 2.32 -1.93 9.39
CA ILE A 193 3.50 -2.78 9.21
C ILE A 193 4.01 -3.30 10.57
N VAL A 194 3.09 -3.85 11.35
CA VAL A 194 3.33 -4.42 12.69
C VAL A 194 2.81 -5.86 12.76
N SER A 195 3.15 -6.59 13.83
CA SER A 195 2.71 -7.99 13.99
C SER A 195 1.30 -8.12 14.54
N GLY A 196 0.83 -7.13 15.29
CA GLY A 196 -0.52 -7.14 15.85
C GLY A 196 -1.01 -5.75 16.23
N VAL A 197 -2.34 -5.61 16.25
CA VAL A 197 -3.03 -4.39 16.65
C VAL A 197 -4.22 -4.77 17.51
N ASP A 198 -4.32 -4.19 18.70
CA ASP A 198 -5.54 -4.19 19.50
C ASP A 198 -6.17 -2.81 19.44
N LEU A 199 -7.49 -2.76 19.30
CA LEU A 199 -8.25 -1.52 19.32
C LEU A 199 -9.06 -1.44 20.62
N ALA A 200 -8.90 -0.33 21.35
CA ALA A 200 -9.63 -0.04 22.57
C ALA A 200 -10.44 1.25 22.40
N GLN A 201 -11.65 1.27 22.95
CA GLN A 201 -12.48 2.47 22.95
C GLN A 201 -12.07 3.39 24.10
N ALA A 202 -11.90 4.68 23.81
CA ALA A 202 -11.65 5.69 24.82
C ALA A 202 -12.95 6.13 25.51
N ASP A 203 -12.83 6.58 26.77
CA ASP A 203 -13.89 7.33 27.44
C ASP A 203 -13.91 8.77 26.90
N GLY A 204 -14.83 9.05 25.97
CA GLY A 204 -15.02 10.37 25.35
C GLY A 204 -14.36 10.53 23.96
N ASP A 205 -14.67 11.65 23.27
CA ASP A 205 -14.40 11.80 21.82
C ASP A 205 -12.95 12.14 21.44
N ALA A 206 -12.12 12.61 22.37
CA ALA A 206 -10.86 13.31 22.03
C ALA A 206 -9.56 12.56 22.36
N THR A 207 -9.61 11.31 22.84
CA THR A 207 -8.40 10.61 23.26
C THR A 207 -7.94 9.65 22.17
N PHE A 208 -6.85 10.01 21.47
CA PHE A 208 -6.05 9.08 20.68
C PHE A 208 -4.75 8.74 21.44
N SER A 209 -4.45 7.46 21.58
CA SER A 209 -3.14 7.01 22.05
C SER A 209 -2.74 5.71 21.38
N ALA A 210 -1.45 5.55 21.08
CA ALA A 210 -0.89 4.30 20.59
C ALA A 210 0.23 3.84 21.53
N VAL A 211 0.02 2.70 22.17
CA VAL A 211 1.00 2.08 23.08
C VAL A 211 1.69 0.96 22.33
N ILE A 212 3.02 1.02 22.27
CA ILE A 212 3.84 0.02 21.60
C ILE A 212 4.35 -0.98 22.63
N LYS A 213 4.15 -2.26 22.35
CA LYS A 213 4.80 -3.36 23.07
C LYS A 213 5.48 -4.27 22.08
N ARG A 214 6.39 -5.11 22.57
CA ARG A 214 6.96 -6.18 21.75
C ARG A 214 5.89 -7.23 21.49
N ALA A 215 5.76 -7.66 20.25
CA ALA A 215 4.84 -8.73 19.86
C ALA A 215 5.26 -10.05 20.50
N GLU A 216 4.26 -10.83 20.90
CA GLU A 216 4.45 -12.14 21.51
C GLU A 216 4.72 -13.24 20.46
N GLY A 217 5.21 -14.38 20.93
CA GLY A 217 5.49 -15.55 20.10
C GLY A 217 6.83 -15.48 19.37
N ALA A 218 6.93 -16.20 18.26
CA ALA A 218 8.16 -16.38 17.50
C ALA A 218 8.13 -15.64 16.16
N LYS A 219 9.31 -15.20 15.71
CA LYS A 219 9.48 -14.55 14.40
C LYS A 219 9.31 -15.58 13.27
N CYS A 220 8.39 -15.32 12.35
CA CYS A 220 8.31 -16.06 11.09
C CYS A 220 9.53 -15.76 10.22
N GLN A 221 10.27 -16.76 9.75
CA GLN A 221 11.46 -16.55 8.92
C GLN A 221 11.15 -16.07 7.49
N ARG A 222 9.88 -16.15 7.07
CA ARG A 222 9.42 -15.70 5.74
C ARG A 222 8.86 -14.28 5.75
N CYS A 223 7.79 -14.03 6.51
CA CYS A 223 7.15 -12.70 6.56
C CYS A 223 7.67 -11.79 7.67
N TRP A 224 8.52 -12.31 8.56
CA TRP A 224 9.11 -11.60 9.70
C TRP A 224 8.13 -11.11 10.76
N LYS A 225 6.83 -11.41 10.62
CA LYS A 225 5.84 -11.19 11.66
C LYS A 225 5.97 -12.20 12.80
N TYR A 226 5.66 -11.73 14.00
CA TYR A 226 5.62 -12.48 15.23
C TYR A 226 4.24 -13.11 15.40
N HIS A 227 4.22 -14.37 15.80
CA HIS A 227 3.00 -15.15 15.90
C HIS A 227 3.18 -16.29 16.91
N SER A 228 2.06 -16.74 17.46
CA SER A 228 2.00 -17.87 18.38
C SER A 228 1.30 -19.03 17.66
N ASN A 229 2.06 -19.85 16.94
CA ASN A 229 1.59 -21.11 16.38
C ASN A 229 2.61 -22.24 16.66
N ASP A 230 2.23 -23.47 16.35
CA ASP A 230 3.06 -24.66 16.64
C ASP A 230 4.15 -24.92 15.58
N HIS A 231 4.12 -24.21 14.45
CA HIS A 231 5.09 -24.45 13.38
C HIS A 231 6.43 -23.78 13.73
N PRO A 232 7.57 -24.50 13.66
CA PRO A 232 8.83 -24.05 14.25
C PRO A 232 9.41 -22.76 13.64
N GLU A 233 9.23 -22.52 12.34
CA GLU A 233 9.85 -21.37 11.66
C GLU A 233 8.89 -20.44 10.91
N LEU A 234 7.64 -20.86 10.66
CA LEU A 234 6.71 -20.21 9.74
C LEU A 234 5.35 -19.98 10.37
N CYS A 235 4.79 -18.79 10.15
CA CYS A 235 3.39 -18.56 10.49
C CYS A 235 2.47 -19.40 9.59
N THR A 236 1.25 -19.66 10.05
CA THR A 236 0.27 -20.52 9.36
C THR A 236 0.07 -20.11 7.91
N ARG A 237 -0.04 -18.80 7.64
CA ARG A 237 -0.14 -18.25 6.28
C ARG A 237 1.08 -18.58 5.42
N CYS A 238 2.29 -18.39 5.97
CA CYS A 238 3.53 -18.63 5.24
C CYS A 238 3.77 -20.12 4.97
N ALA A 239 3.45 -20.99 5.94
CA ALA A 239 3.53 -22.45 5.82
C ALA A 239 2.58 -22.96 4.72
N GLN A 240 1.33 -22.47 4.71
CA GLN A 240 0.37 -22.76 3.63
C GLN A 240 0.88 -22.28 2.27
N ALA A 241 1.43 -21.07 2.21
CA ALA A 241 1.91 -20.49 0.95
C ALA A 241 3.15 -21.17 0.35
N VAL A 242 3.95 -21.91 1.14
CA VAL A 242 5.04 -22.78 0.60
C VAL A 242 4.61 -24.24 0.42
N GLY A 243 3.39 -24.61 0.79
CA GLY A 243 2.92 -26.00 0.73
C GLY A 243 3.50 -26.92 1.82
N SER A 244 4.02 -26.35 2.92
CA SER A 244 4.58 -27.10 4.06
C SER A 244 3.54 -27.34 5.17
N GLY A 245 2.27 -27.56 4.81
CA GLY A 245 1.18 -27.72 5.78
C GLY A 245 1.42 -28.88 6.75
N ASN A 246 1.43 -28.57 8.05
CA ASN A 246 1.61 -29.43 9.23
C ASN A 246 1.97 -30.90 8.93
N ALA A 247 3.27 -31.18 8.87
CA ALA A 247 3.80 -32.50 9.19
C ALA A 247 3.84 -32.69 10.71
#